data_AF-A0A7G9QKF3-F1
#
_entry.id   AF-A0A7G9QKF3-F1
#
_cell.length_a   1.000
_cell.length_b   1.000
_cell.length_c   1.000
_cell.angle_alpha   90.00
_cell.angle_beta   90.00
_cell.angle_gamma   90.00
#
_symmetry.space_group_name_H-M   'P 1'
#
loop_
_entity.id
_entity.type
_entity.pdbx_description
1 polymer ?
#
loop_
_entity_poly.entity_id
_entity_poly.type
_entity_poly.pdbx_seq_one_letter_code
_entity_poly.pdbx_strand_id
1 'polypeptide(L)'
;MKSNTKKTAIYLLIIIIFSCKSGNKSTLNKDTSKLTMEILKKQIEAGASAEKFETDYPNYKYSEQDLLATLPILKERLKASGFKFLNQKEFIDKVNYVFGRNIDTTSKYPFLILNAEDRCNKKKQFSRNDFSIELNPFLFYIAKKEKLLTELYALPEIFSYKEESPEISAFESTMVLVKTDTDGEKIKIYPWKDIESIKEKGEKNLQTFIHRNKYIFNNDKASLAWLLNNDKIFLKILALNFGYDKDPKINKMVLSSIIKEHINSTEFVGQFFFTKDCNNILRIKKNLLKYVEENTSATDNRFIYALGYYMLSIYSEDLDKIFDEDPSKKFTAIEKAEIVANIANIENPAIEKYKSPASSDVWNIPGSSLYNLSVSHPEVIKIIEQHNYFGLPKMKEIIAKLHEEAPPIGADPE
;
A
#
# COMPACT_ATOMS: atom_id res chain seq x y z
N MET A 1 55.20 24.92 -35.91
CA MET A 1 55.55 23.47 -35.94
C MET A 1 56.26 23.10 -34.66
N LYS A 2 55.53 22.59 -33.66
CA LYS A 2 56.09 21.92 -32.49
C LYS A 2 55.20 20.71 -32.19
N SER A 3 55.82 19.55 -32.29
CA SER A 3 55.32 18.24 -31.90
C SER A 3 54.93 18.24 -30.41
N ASN A 4 53.78 17.65 -30.08
CA ASN A 4 53.58 17.08 -28.75
C ASN A 4 52.63 15.89 -28.82
N THR A 5 53.23 14.71 -28.74
CA THR A 5 52.64 13.38 -28.63
C THR A 5 51.84 13.27 -27.33
N LYS A 6 50.50 13.19 -27.42
CA LYS A 6 49.67 12.77 -26.28
C LYS A 6 49.63 11.25 -26.23
N LYS A 7 50.22 10.69 -25.16
CA LYS A 7 50.11 9.29 -24.78
C LYS A 7 48.65 9.01 -24.38
N THR A 8 47.98 8.13 -25.12
CA THR A 8 46.66 7.60 -24.77
C THR A 8 46.86 6.54 -23.68
N ALA A 9 46.49 6.86 -22.44
CA ALA A 9 46.44 5.88 -21.36
C ALA A 9 45.11 5.12 -21.45
N ILE A 10 45.16 3.87 -21.92
CA ILE A 10 44.04 2.94 -21.91
C ILE A 10 43.91 2.42 -20.46
N TYR A 11 42.89 2.88 -19.74
CA TYR A 11 42.50 2.29 -18.47
C TYR A 11 41.78 0.96 -18.76
N LEU A 12 42.50 -0.15 -18.61
CA LEU A 12 41.91 -1.49 -18.60
C LEU A 12 41.10 -1.62 -17.29
N LEU A 13 39.77 -1.54 -17.41
CA LEU A 13 38.86 -1.84 -16.31
C LEU A 13 38.86 -3.36 -16.10
N ILE A 14 39.62 -3.83 -15.10
CA ILE A 14 39.61 -5.23 -14.68
C ILE A 14 38.24 -5.51 -14.05
N ILE A 15 37.35 -6.12 -14.81
CA ILE A 15 36.11 -6.72 -14.31
C ILE A 15 36.53 -7.95 -13.51
N ILE A 16 36.58 -7.82 -12.18
CA ILE A 16 36.71 -8.96 -11.28
C ILE A 16 35.38 -9.71 -11.34
N ILE A 17 35.35 -10.77 -12.13
CA ILE A 17 34.28 -11.76 -12.13
C ILE A 17 34.41 -12.51 -10.80
N PHE A 18 33.66 -12.07 -9.78
CA PHE A 18 33.46 -12.88 -8.58
C PHE A 18 32.62 -14.10 -9.00
N SER A 19 33.31 -15.15 -9.42
CA SER A 19 32.76 -16.50 -9.45
C SER A 19 32.49 -16.90 -7.99
N CYS A 20 31.24 -16.70 -7.55
CA CYS A 20 30.80 -17.22 -6.26
C CYS A 20 30.76 -18.74 -6.33
N LYS A 21 31.84 -19.37 -5.82
CA LYS A 21 31.81 -20.76 -5.38
C LYS A 21 30.74 -20.89 -4.29
N SER A 22 29.81 -21.80 -4.54
CA SER A 22 28.83 -22.31 -3.59
C SER A 22 29.51 -22.80 -2.32
N GLY A 23 29.03 -22.31 -1.18
CA GLY A 23 29.66 -22.61 0.10
C GLY A 23 28.98 -21.92 1.27
N ASN A 24 27.66 -22.05 1.38
CA ASN A 24 26.98 -21.86 2.66
C ASN A 24 25.83 -22.86 2.76
N LYS A 25 26.11 -24.05 3.32
CA LYS A 25 25.04 -24.90 3.86
C LYS A 25 24.42 -24.12 5.01
N SER A 26 23.24 -23.56 4.78
CA SER A 26 22.46 -22.88 5.79
C SER A 26 22.22 -23.82 6.97
N THR A 27 22.52 -23.36 8.18
CA THR A 27 22.23 -24.08 9.42
C THR A 27 20.75 -23.87 9.74
N LEU A 28 19.88 -24.50 8.95
CA LEU A 28 18.47 -24.64 9.31
C LEU A 28 18.35 -25.61 10.50
N ASN A 29 17.49 -25.29 11.46
CA ASN A 29 17.14 -26.23 12.52
C ASN A 29 16.45 -27.47 11.90
N LYS A 30 16.78 -28.68 12.40
CA LYS A 30 16.40 -29.97 11.78
C LYS A 30 14.89 -30.11 11.60
N ASP A 31 14.10 -29.67 12.57
CA ASP A 31 12.64 -29.74 12.53
C ASP A 31 12.03 -28.77 11.52
N THR A 32 12.64 -27.59 11.35
CA THR A 32 12.14 -26.57 10.41
C THR A 32 12.47 -26.93 8.97
N SER A 33 13.62 -27.56 8.73
CA SER A 33 13.95 -28.15 7.43
C SER A 33 12.97 -29.25 7.03
N LYS A 34 12.54 -30.09 7.99
CA LYS A 34 11.55 -31.15 7.74
C LYS A 34 10.20 -30.58 7.28
N LEU A 35 9.65 -29.59 7.99
CA LEU A 35 8.37 -28.96 7.59
C LEU A 35 8.46 -28.36 6.18
N THR A 36 9.54 -27.63 5.87
CA THR A 36 9.74 -27.05 4.54
C THR A 36 9.71 -28.11 3.46
N MET A 37 10.39 -29.25 3.64
CA MET A 37 10.40 -30.32 2.65
C MET A 37 9.04 -31.03 2.52
N GLU A 38 8.32 -31.25 3.62
CA GLU A 38 6.98 -31.84 3.59
C GLU A 38 5.98 -30.96 2.84
N ILE A 39 5.98 -29.66 3.11
CA ILE A 39 5.11 -28.70 2.41
C ILE A 39 5.52 -28.58 0.94
N LEU A 40 6.82 -28.50 0.65
CA LEU A 40 7.32 -28.45 -0.72
C LEU A 40 6.82 -29.65 -1.53
N LYS A 41 6.92 -30.87 -0.98
CA LYS A 41 6.42 -32.08 -1.63
C LYS A 41 4.92 -31.98 -1.94
N LYS A 42 4.10 -31.52 -0.97
CA LYS A 42 2.65 -31.33 -1.18
C LYS A 42 2.34 -30.32 -2.28
N GLN A 43 3.08 -29.21 -2.35
CA GLN A 43 2.90 -28.19 -3.39
C GLN A 43 3.30 -28.72 -4.77
N ILE A 44 4.36 -29.54 -4.84
CA ILE A 44 4.78 -30.24 -6.06
C ILE A 44 3.72 -31.27 -6.50
N GLU A 45 3.17 -32.05 -5.58
CA GLU A 45 2.10 -33.03 -5.83
C GLU A 45 0.79 -32.43 -6.38
N ALA A 46 0.49 -31.20 -5.95
CA ALA A 46 -0.64 -30.45 -6.44
C ALA A 46 -0.38 -29.88 -7.84
N GLY A 47 0.86 -29.50 -8.13
CA GLY A 47 1.24 -28.74 -9.32
C GLY A 47 1.08 -27.23 -9.13
N ALA A 48 1.54 -26.47 -10.10
CA ALA A 48 1.48 -25.02 -10.11
C ALA A 48 0.07 -24.48 -10.35
N SER A 49 -0.69 -25.19 -11.18
CA SER A 49 -2.10 -24.98 -11.46
C SER A 49 -2.73 -26.30 -11.91
N ALA A 50 -4.06 -26.32 -11.98
CA ALA A 50 -4.81 -27.40 -12.57
C ALA A 50 -6.00 -26.89 -13.35
N GLU A 51 -6.48 -27.71 -14.28
CA GLU A 51 -7.66 -27.43 -15.08
C GLU A 51 -8.67 -28.58 -14.97
N LYS A 52 -9.95 -28.23 -14.91
CA LYS A 52 -11.10 -29.13 -15.04
C LYS A 52 -12.04 -28.51 -16.09
N PHE A 53 -12.45 -29.29 -17.10
CA PHE A 53 -13.27 -28.78 -18.22
C PHE A 53 -12.72 -27.52 -18.90
N GLU A 54 -11.39 -27.43 -19.09
CA GLU A 54 -10.72 -26.26 -19.68
C GLU A 54 -10.91 -24.96 -18.87
N THR A 55 -11.33 -25.09 -17.61
CA THR A 55 -11.42 -23.99 -16.64
C THR A 55 -10.42 -24.21 -15.51
N ASP A 56 -9.96 -23.11 -14.93
CA ASP A 56 -9.08 -23.15 -13.76
C ASP A 56 -9.72 -23.96 -12.62
N TYR A 57 -8.92 -24.82 -11.99
CA TYR A 57 -9.36 -25.68 -10.90
C TYR A 57 -8.46 -25.48 -9.67
N PRO A 58 -9.02 -25.15 -8.49
CA PRO A 58 -8.23 -24.95 -7.29
C PRO A 58 -7.69 -26.29 -6.77
N ASN A 59 -6.41 -26.56 -7.06
CA ASN A 59 -5.70 -27.79 -6.73
C ASN A 59 -4.89 -27.72 -5.43
N TYR A 60 -4.76 -26.53 -4.82
CA TYR A 60 -4.01 -26.35 -3.59
C TYR A 60 -4.64 -25.30 -2.67
N LYS A 61 -4.82 -25.65 -1.40
CA LYS A 61 -5.30 -24.73 -0.37
C LYS A 61 -4.18 -24.38 0.61
N TYR A 62 -3.70 -23.14 0.52
CA TYR A 62 -2.66 -22.64 1.42
C TYR A 62 -3.14 -22.52 2.86
N SER A 63 -2.20 -22.71 3.78
CA SER A 63 -2.46 -22.77 5.22
C SER A 63 -1.39 -22.02 6.03
N GLU A 64 -1.55 -22.01 7.35
CA GLU A 64 -0.52 -21.51 8.27
C GLU A 64 0.81 -22.26 8.11
N GLN A 65 0.75 -23.56 7.85
CA GLN A 65 1.95 -24.41 7.72
C GLN A 65 2.75 -24.05 6.47
N ASP A 66 2.07 -23.65 5.40
CA ASP A 66 2.72 -23.14 4.19
C ASP A 66 3.52 -21.89 4.48
N LEU A 67 2.89 -20.93 5.15
CA LEU A 67 3.56 -19.69 5.51
C LEU A 67 4.75 -19.96 6.44
N LEU A 68 4.58 -20.80 7.48
CA LEU A 68 5.66 -21.22 8.38
C LEU A 68 6.83 -21.87 7.64
N ALA A 69 6.54 -22.72 6.65
CA ALA A 69 7.55 -23.40 5.85
C ALA A 69 8.42 -22.45 5.00
N THR A 70 7.92 -21.26 4.65
CA THR A 70 8.69 -20.24 3.91
C THR A 70 9.69 -19.47 4.78
N LEU A 71 9.39 -19.30 6.07
CA LEU A 71 10.13 -18.39 6.95
C LEU A 71 11.64 -18.65 7.05
N PRO A 72 12.14 -19.89 7.07
CA PRO A 72 13.58 -20.13 7.16
C PRO A 72 14.34 -19.57 5.96
N ILE A 73 13.81 -19.80 4.76
CA ILE A 73 14.41 -19.36 3.49
C ILE A 73 14.42 -17.83 3.45
N LEU A 74 13.27 -17.22 3.74
CA LEU A 74 13.11 -15.77 3.77
C LEU A 74 14.02 -15.10 4.80
N LYS A 75 14.16 -15.70 6.00
CA LYS A 75 15.04 -15.18 7.05
C LYS A 75 16.51 -15.23 6.65
N GLU A 76 16.97 -16.34 6.06
CA GLU A 76 18.35 -16.44 5.55
C GLU A 76 18.59 -15.44 4.41
N ARG A 77 17.61 -15.23 3.52
CA ARG A 77 17.72 -14.23 2.45
C ARG A 77 17.85 -12.80 3.01
N LEU A 78 17.09 -12.45 4.04
CA LEU A 78 17.25 -11.16 4.73
C LEU A 78 18.63 -11.01 5.35
N LYS A 79 19.12 -12.02 6.08
CA LYS A 79 20.47 -12.01 6.67
C LYS A 79 21.54 -11.77 5.60
N ALA A 80 21.49 -12.53 4.50
CA ALA A 80 22.43 -12.41 3.40
C ALA A 80 22.40 -11.02 2.74
N SER A 81 21.25 -10.34 2.77
CA SER A 81 21.12 -8.98 2.23
C SER A 81 21.72 -7.88 3.14
N GLY A 82 22.18 -8.21 4.35
CA GLY A 82 22.62 -7.22 5.35
C GLY A 82 21.47 -6.56 6.10
N PHE A 83 20.28 -7.17 6.11
CA PHE A 83 19.16 -6.72 6.93
C PHE A 83 19.50 -6.80 8.42
N LYS A 84 19.00 -5.84 9.20
CA LYS A 84 19.23 -5.75 10.65
C LYS A 84 17.94 -6.05 11.37
N PHE A 85 17.86 -7.21 11.99
CA PHE A 85 16.68 -7.60 12.77
C PHE A 85 16.57 -6.71 14.01
N LEU A 86 15.43 -6.03 14.16
CA LEU A 86 15.14 -5.16 15.29
C LEU A 86 14.99 -5.96 16.60
N ASN A 87 15.21 -5.30 17.73
CA ASN A 87 14.81 -5.89 19.01
C ASN A 87 13.27 -5.95 19.12
N GLN A 88 12.75 -6.66 20.13
CA GLN A 88 11.30 -6.89 20.22
C GLN A 88 10.50 -5.58 20.32
N LYS A 89 10.96 -4.65 21.15
CA LYS A 89 10.28 -3.37 21.37
C LYS A 89 10.29 -2.53 20.10
N GLU A 90 11.47 -2.35 19.50
CA GLU A 90 11.63 -1.61 18.24
C GLU A 90 10.76 -2.19 17.11
N PHE A 91 10.68 -3.51 17.00
CA PHE A 91 9.87 -4.18 16.00
C PHE A 91 8.37 -3.89 16.21
N ILE A 92 7.86 -4.04 17.44
CA ILE A 92 6.46 -3.74 17.78
C ILE A 92 6.14 -2.28 17.49
N ASP A 93 7.00 -1.37 17.96
CA ASP A 93 6.84 0.08 17.76
C ASP A 93 6.80 0.40 16.26
N LYS A 94 7.67 -0.24 15.46
CA LYS A 94 7.71 -0.04 14.01
C LYS A 94 6.47 -0.58 13.29
N VAL A 95 5.96 -1.74 13.69
CA VAL A 95 4.73 -2.30 13.12
C VAL A 95 3.52 -1.42 13.45
N ASN A 96 3.42 -0.90 14.67
CA ASN A 96 2.38 0.07 15.02
C ASN A 96 2.52 1.37 14.21
N TYR A 97 3.73 1.93 14.14
CA TYR A 97 4.00 3.17 13.41
C TYR A 97 3.66 3.10 11.92
N VAL A 98 3.97 1.98 11.26
CA VAL A 98 3.75 1.82 9.82
C VAL A 98 2.33 1.36 9.51
N PHE A 99 1.82 0.36 10.24
CA PHE A 99 0.57 -0.32 9.87
C PHE A 99 -0.63 0.08 10.73
N GLY A 100 -0.43 0.85 11.81
CA GLY A 100 -1.48 1.16 12.77
C GLY A 100 -1.99 -0.06 13.55
N ARG A 101 -1.18 -1.14 13.63
CA ARG A 101 -1.59 -2.41 14.23
C ARG A 101 -0.73 -2.75 15.45
N ASN A 102 -1.40 -3.17 16.52
CA ASN A 102 -0.73 -3.67 17.72
C ASN A 102 -0.43 -5.16 17.60
N ILE A 103 0.79 -5.55 17.96
CA ILE A 103 1.16 -6.97 18.10
C ILE A 103 0.75 -7.43 19.50
N ASP A 104 -0.20 -8.37 19.55
CA ASP A 104 -0.47 -9.13 20.77
C ASP A 104 0.66 -10.14 21.01
N THR A 105 1.48 -9.85 22.03
CA THR A 105 2.61 -10.68 22.46
C THR A 105 2.20 -11.87 23.33
N THR A 106 0.96 -11.90 23.82
CA THR A 106 0.42 -13.01 24.61
C THR A 106 -0.17 -14.11 23.74
N SER A 107 -0.63 -13.75 22.54
CA SER A 107 -1.17 -14.67 21.56
C SER A 107 -0.13 -15.69 21.09
N LYS A 108 -0.47 -16.97 21.19
CA LYS A 108 0.32 -18.09 20.64
C LYS A 108 0.32 -18.14 19.11
N TYR A 109 -0.53 -17.35 18.45
CA TYR A 109 -0.60 -17.31 16.99
C TYR A 109 0.63 -16.58 16.42
N PRO A 110 1.40 -17.22 15.51
CA PRO A 110 2.72 -16.74 15.11
C PRO A 110 2.69 -15.49 14.22
N PHE A 111 1.54 -15.20 13.61
CA PHE A 111 1.39 -14.11 12.64
C PHE A 111 0.47 -12.99 13.14
N LEU A 112 0.69 -11.79 12.65
CA LEU A 112 -0.32 -10.75 12.62
C LEU A 112 -0.68 -10.52 11.14
N ILE A 113 -1.95 -10.76 10.79
CA ILE A 113 -2.44 -10.61 9.42
C ILE A 113 -2.79 -9.15 9.16
N LEU A 114 -2.28 -8.65 8.04
CA LEU A 114 -2.53 -7.34 7.47
C LEU A 114 -3.31 -7.54 6.17
N ASN A 115 -4.60 -7.25 6.19
CA ASN A 115 -5.46 -7.30 5.01
C ASN A 115 -5.49 -5.92 4.36
N ALA A 116 -5.11 -5.84 3.08
CA ALA A 116 -5.04 -4.59 2.36
C ALA A 116 -6.42 -4.04 1.97
N GLU A 117 -7.40 -4.92 1.71
CA GLU A 117 -8.76 -4.52 1.31
C GLU A 117 -9.61 -4.11 2.52
N ASP A 118 -9.58 -4.93 3.58
CA ASP A 118 -10.22 -4.63 4.86
C ASP A 118 -9.17 -4.69 5.97
N ARG A 119 -8.60 -3.53 6.30
CA ARG A 119 -7.58 -3.38 7.35
C ARG A 119 -8.04 -3.82 8.74
N CYS A 120 -9.35 -3.87 8.95
CA CYS A 120 -10.00 -4.21 10.21
C CYS A 120 -10.34 -5.69 10.31
N ASN A 121 -10.33 -6.41 9.18
CA ASN A 121 -10.46 -7.85 9.14
C ASN A 121 -9.26 -8.52 9.82
N LYS A 122 -9.56 -9.30 10.86
CA LYS A 122 -8.60 -10.11 11.64
C LYS A 122 -8.80 -11.62 11.43
N LYS A 123 -9.65 -12.02 10.48
CA LYS A 123 -9.91 -13.43 10.18
C LYS A 123 -8.60 -14.10 9.76
N LYS A 124 -8.44 -15.35 10.19
CA LYS A 124 -7.32 -16.19 9.78
C LYS A 124 -7.57 -16.67 8.36
N GLN A 125 -6.77 -16.18 7.43
CA GLN A 125 -6.84 -16.52 6.02
C GLN A 125 -5.42 -16.56 5.46
N PHE A 126 -5.22 -17.44 4.50
CA PHE A 126 -3.93 -17.72 3.87
C PHE A 126 -4.13 -17.77 2.37
N SER A 127 -3.76 -16.70 1.69
CA SER A 127 -3.79 -16.56 0.24
C SER A 127 -2.45 -16.01 -0.24
N ARG A 128 -2.10 -16.38 -1.48
CA ARG A 128 -0.98 -15.80 -2.22
C ARG A 128 -1.41 -14.48 -2.85
N ASN A 129 -0.48 -13.54 -2.96
CA ASN A 129 -0.67 -12.30 -3.70
C ASN A 129 -0.23 -12.49 -5.16
N ASP A 130 -0.79 -13.48 -5.85
CA ASP A 130 -0.38 -13.87 -7.20
C ASP A 130 -1.20 -13.21 -8.32
N PHE A 131 -2.08 -12.27 -7.96
CA PHE A 131 -2.99 -11.55 -8.87
C PHE A 131 -3.93 -12.46 -9.67
N SER A 132 -4.14 -13.72 -9.22
CA SER A 132 -5.19 -14.56 -9.75
C SER A 132 -6.56 -13.99 -9.40
N ILE A 133 -7.51 -14.09 -10.33
CA ILE A 133 -8.86 -13.52 -10.21
C ILE A 133 -9.65 -14.18 -9.05
N GLU A 134 -9.23 -15.37 -8.62
CA GLU A 134 -10.04 -16.25 -7.77
C GLU A 134 -9.97 -15.93 -6.27
N LEU A 135 -8.95 -15.24 -5.75
CA LEU A 135 -8.77 -15.09 -4.30
C LEU A 135 -8.18 -13.75 -3.87
N ASN A 136 -9.03 -12.73 -3.85
CA ASN A 136 -8.91 -11.59 -2.94
C ASN A 136 -9.29 -12.05 -1.52
N PRO A 137 -8.53 -11.67 -0.47
CA PRO A 137 -7.85 -10.39 -0.39
C PRO A 137 -6.32 -10.42 -0.53
N PHE A 138 -5.75 -9.25 -0.83
CA PHE A 138 -4.30 -8.99 -0.68
C PHE A 138 -3.86 -9.06 0.78
N LEU A 139 -2.98 -10.01 1.09
CA LEU A 139 -2.54 -10.31 2.45
C LEU A 139 -1.04 -10.15 2.65
N PHE A 140 -0.70 -9.47 3.73
CA PHE A 140 0.63 -9.47 4.30
C PHE A 140 0.60 -10.03 5.72
N TYR A 141 1.73 -10.58 6.15
CA TYR A 141 1.88 -11.25 7.44
C TYR A 141 3.11 -10.69 8.13
N ILE A 142 2.91 -10.25 9.36
CA ILE A 142 4.00 -9.94 10.29
C ILE A 142 4.33 -11.22 11.04
N ALA A 143 5.48 -11.83 10.74
CA ALA A 143 6.00 -12.98 11.47
C ALA A 143 6.59 -12.51 12.80
N LYS A 144 5.88 -12.75 13.90
CA LYS A 144 6.19 -12.14 15.21
C LYS A 144 7.54 -12.58 15.76
N LYS A 145 7.88 -13.86 15.61
CA LYS A 145 9.12 -14.46 16.13
C LYS A 145 10.33 -14.09 15.27
N GLU A 146 10.18 -14.14 13.95
CA GLU A 146 11.23 -13.84 12.98
C GLU A 146 11.45 -12.33 12.80
N LYS A 147 10.47 -11.52 13.23
CA LYS A 147 10.49 -10.05 13.18
C LYS A 147 10.66 -9.52 11.76
N LEU A 148 9.82 -10.03 10.86
CA LEU A 148 9.82 -9.66 9.45
C LEU A 148 8.38 -9.53 8.92
N LEU A 149 8.25 -8.79 7.82
CA LEU A 149 7.04 -8.70 6.99
C LEU A 149 7.18 -9.67 5.83
N THR A 150 6.14 -10.43 5.51
CA THR A 150 6.11 -11.28 4.32
C THR A 150 4.72 -11.29 3.69
N GLU A 151 4.61 -11.75 2.46
CA GLU A 151 3.38 -12.33 1.92
C GLU A 151 3.52 -13.86 1.87
N LEU A 152 2.48 -14.55 1.43
CA LEU A 152 2.54 -16.00 1.25
C LEU A 152 3.09 -16.30 -0.15
N TYR A 153 4.20 -17.03 -0.20
CA TYR A 153 4.80 -17.56 -1.43
C TYR A 153 4.57 -19.07 -1.50
N ALA A 154 4.41 -19.61 -2.71
CA ALA A 154 4.64 -21.04 -2.88
C ALA A 154 6.15 -21.31 -2.76
N LEU A 155 6.54 -22.43 -2.13
CA LEU A 155 7.95 -22.77 -1.94
C LEU A 155 8.70 -22.89 -3.27
N PRO A 156 8.16 -23.49 -4.35
CA PRO A 156 8.83 -23.51 -5.65
C PRO A 156 9.14 -22.11 -6.21
N GLU A 157 8.43 -21.06 -5.78
CA GLU A 157 8.71 -19.68 -6.20
C GLU A 157 9.89 -19.06 -5.45
N ILE A 158 10.29 -19.57 -4.29
CA ILE A 158 11.35 -18.95 -3.47
C ILE A 158 12.48 -19.92 -3.12
N PHE A 159 12.38 -21.16 -3.58
CA PHE A 159 13.33 -22.24 -3.34
C PHE A 159 13.68 -22.92 -4.66
N SER A 160 14.97 -22.95 -5.00
CA SER A 160 15.49 -23.60 -6.21
C SER A 160 15.52 -25.11 -6.05
N TYR A 161 14.35 -25.73 -5.88
CA TYR A 161 14.22 -27.15 -5.52
C TYR A 161 14.77 -28.11 -6.58
N LYS A 162 14.78 -27.70 -7.86
CA LYS A 162 15.33 -28.50 -8.96
C LYS A 162 16.81 -28.80 -8.72
N GLU A 163 17.56 -27.79 -8.25
CA GLU A 163 18.99 -27.87 -7.96
C GLU A 163 19.27 -28.30 -6.53
N GLU A 164 18.49 -27.80 -5.57
CA GLU A 164 18.75 -27.95 -4.13
C GLU A 164 18.12 -29.23 -3.54
N SER A 165 17.20 -29.88 -4.26
CA SER A 165 16.52 -31.10 -3.80
C SER A 165 16.24 -32.10 -4.94
N PRO A 166 17.26 -32.86 -5.39
CA PRO A 166 17.14 -33.82 -6.49
C PRO A 166 16.04 -34.87 -6.30
N GLU A 167 15.77 -35.29 -5.06
CA GLU A 167 14.68 -36.22 -4.74
C GLU A 167 13.31 -35.67 -5.13
N ILE A 168 13.04 -34.41 -4.79
CA ILE A 168 11.77 -33.72 -5.12
C ILE A 168 11.68 -33.49 -6.63
N SER A 169 12.78 -33.12 -7.29
CA SER A 169 12.81 -32.95 -8.74
C SER A 169 12.56 -34.26 -9.49
N ALA A 170 13.12 -35.37 -9.01
CA ALA A 170 12.88 -36.70 -9.56
C ALA A 170 11.43 -37.12 -9.33
N PHE A 171 10.91 -36.88 -8.12
CA PHE A 171 9.52 -37.16 -7.76
C PHE A 171 8.53 -36.46 -8.69
N GLU A 172 8.68 -35.15 -8.91
CA GLU A 172 7.81 -34.39 -9.83
C GLU A 172 7.81 -34.95 -11.25
N SER A 173 8.95 -35.44 -11.72
CA SER A 173 9.09 -36.02 -13.06
C SER A 173 8.35 -37.35 -13.24
N THR A 174 7.99 -38.02 -12.14
CA THR A 174 7.21 -39.26 -12.13
C THR A 174 5.71 -39.05 -11.87
N MET A 175 5.28 -37.80 -11.67
CA MET A 175 3.91 -37.50 -11.27
C MET A 175 2.90 -37.77 -12.38
N VAL A 176 1.75 -38.33 -12.00
CA VAL A 176 0.60 -38.46 -12.89
C VAL A 176 -0.06 -37.09 -13.07
N LEU A 177 -0.01 -36.56 -14.30
CA LEU A 177 -0.50 -35.22 -14.64
C LEU A 177 -1.99 -35.15 -14.99
N VAL A 178 -2.69 -36.28 -15.05
CA VAL A 178 -4.15 -36.33 -15.24
C VAL A 178 -4.73 -37.22 -14.15
N LYS A 179 -5.46 -36.60 -13.22
CA LYS A 179 -6.16 -37.30 -12.13
C LYS A 179 -7.66 -37.34 -12.43
N THR A 180 -8.37 -38.25 -11.80
CA THR A 180 -9.83 -38.31 -11.84
C THR A 180 -10.38 -37.92 -10.48
N ASP A 181 -11.35 -37.02 -10.44
CA ASP A 181 -12.00 -36.62 -9.20
C ASP A 181 -13.11 -37.60 -8.76
N THR A 182 -13.81 -37.25 -7.68
CA THR A 182 -14.88 -38.09 -7.11
C THR A 182 -16.06 -38.30 -8.05
N ASP A 183 -16.26 -37.40 -9.01
CA ASP A 183 -17.37 -37.44 -9.97
C ASP A 183 -16.98 -38.17 -11.27
N GLY A 184 -15.74 -38.66 -11.37
CA GLY A 184 -15.23 -39.31 -12.57
C GLY A 184 -14.61 -38.34 -13.58
N GLU A 185 -14.48 -37.06 -13.23
CA GLU A 185 -14.03 -36.02 -14.14
C GLU A 185 -12.51 -35.87 -14.15
N LYS A 186 -11.96 -35.53 -15.32
CA LYS A 186 -10.51 -35.39 -15.50
C LYS A 186 -10.03 -34.02 -15.02
N ILE A 187 -9.03 -34.04 -14.15
CA ILE A 187 -8.26 -32.88 -13.71
C ILE A 187 -6.87 -32.97 -14.31
N LYS A 188 -6.51 -32.01 -15.16
CA LYS A 188 -5.16 -31.86 -15.72
C LYS A 188 -4.33 -31.01 -14.78
N ILE A 189 -3.13 -31.48 -14.43
CA ILE A 189 -2.20 -30.80 -13.53
C ILE A 189 -1.02 -30.27 -14.33
N TYR A 190 -0.69 -29.00 -14.12
CA TYR A 190 0.49 -28.36 -14.67
C TYR A 190 1.59 -28.35 -13.62
N PRO A 191 2.71 -29.06 -13.83
CA PRO A 191 3.75 -29.18 -12.82
C PRO A 191 4.58 -27.89 -12.74
N TRP A 192 5.19 -27.64 -11.58
CA TRP A 192 6.06 -26.47 -11.35
C TRP A 192 7.30 -26.50 -12.23
N LYS A 193 7.80 -27.70 -12.56
CA LYS A 193 8.99 -27.83 -13.41
C LYS A 193 8.84 -27.21 -14.80
N ASP A 194 7.61 -27.12 -15.31
CA ASP A 194 7.33 -26.64 -16.66
C ASP A 194 7.09 -25.12 -16.70
N ILE A 195 7.11 -24.43 -15.56
CA ILE A 195 7.09 -22.97 -15.52
C ILE A 195 8.49 -22.43 -15.83
N GLU A 196 8.71 -22.01 -17.08
CA GLU A 196 10.01 -21.49 -17.54
C GLU A 196 10.47 -20.26 -16.73
N SER A 197 9.55 -19.36 -16.38
CA SER A 197 9.85 -18.10 -15.71
C SER A 197 9.96 -18.20 -14.18
N ILE A 198 9.84 -19.40 -13.59
CA ILE A 198 9.77 -19.58 -12.12
C ILE A 198 10.98 -19.01 -11.40
N LYS A 199 12.17 -19.15 -11.99
CA LYS A 199 13.43 -18.65 -11.41
C LYS A 199 13.48 -17.12 -11.41
N GLU A 200 13.08 -16.49 -12.50
CA GLU A 200 13.03 -15.03 -12.62
C GLU A 200 11.96 -14.43 -11.70
N LYS A 201 10.77 -15.06 -11.68
CA LYS A 201 9.69 -14.72 -10.75
C LYS A 201 10.17 -14.84 -9.31
N GLY A 202 10.91 -15.89 -8.98
CA GLY A 202 11.42 -16.11 -7.65
C GLY A 202 12.45 -15.10 -7.19
N GLU A 203 13.40 -14.74 -8.05
CA GLU A 203 14.35 -13.68 -7.74
C GLU A 203 13.65 -12.34 -7.56
N LYS A 204 12.66 -12.02 -8.41
CA LYS A 204 11.83 -10.81 -8.25
C LYS A 204 11.05 -10.80 -6.93
N ASN A 205 10.45 -11.93 -6.55
CA ASN A 205 9.73 -12.09 -5.27
C ASN A 205 10.67 -11.85 -4.09
N LEU A 206 11.84 -12.49 -4.10
CA LEU A 206 12.84 -12.33 -3.04
C LEU A 206 13.40 -10.90 -2.96
N GLN A 207 13.67 -10.24 -4.09
CA GLN A 207 14.09 -8.84 -4.12
C GLN A 207 13.02 -7.91 -3.55
N THR A 208 11.77 -8.10 -3.98
CA THR A 208 10.62 -7.33 -3.48
C THR A 208 10.48 -7.48 -1.97
N PHE A 209 10.51 -8.72 -1.48
CA PHE A 209 10.49 -9.06 -0.05
C PHE A 209 11.62 -8.38 0.73
N ILE A 210 12.86 -8.41 0.23
CA ILE A 210 14.02 -7.77 0.87
C ILE A 210 13.83 -6.24 0.93
N HIS A 211 13.45 -5.61 -0.19
CA HIS A 211 13.31 -4.16 -0.26
C HIS A 211 12.16 -3.66 0.62
N ARG A 212 11.03 -4.37 0.67
CA ARG A 212 9.93 -4.07 1.61
C ARG A 212 10.43 -4.09 3.05
N ASN A 213 11.10 -5.16 3.48
CA ASN A 213 11.60 -5.27 4.85
C ASN A 213 12.65 -4.21 5.18
N LYS A 214 13.65 -4.01 4.32
CA LYS A 214 14.70 -3.00 4.53
C LYS A 214 14.12 -1.59 4.60
N TYR A 215 13.17 -1.25 3.75
CA TYR A 215 12.51 0.05 3.83
C TYR A 215 11.76 0.20 5.16
N ILE A 216 10.89 -0.77 5.49
CA ILE A 216 10.02 -0.71 6.65
C ILE A 216 10.80 -0.75 7.97
N PHE A 217 11.77 -1.65 8.14
CA PHE A 217 12.41 -1.88 9.44
C PHE A 217 13.78 -1.24 9.59
N ASN A 218 14.48 -0.96 8.48
CA ASN A 218 15.84 -0.38 8.52
C ASN A 218 15.88 1.09 8.05
N ASN A 219 14.76 1.66 7.61
CA ASN A 219 14.69 3.00 7.01
C ASN A 219 15.63 3.14 5.78
N ASP A 220 15.79 2.05 5.01
CA ASP A 220 16.73 2.00 3.89
C ASP A 220 16.24 2.82 2.69
N LYS A 221 16.93 3.92 2.39
CA LYS A 221 16.53 4.87 1.33
C LYS A 221 16.71 4.30 -0.09
N ALA A 222 17.66 3.39 -0.29
CA ALA A 222 17.87 2.75 -1.59
C ALA A 222 16.72 1.79 -1.90
N SER A 223 16.23 1.08 -0.89
CA SER A 223 15.04 0.25 -0.98
C SER A 223 13.79 1.05 -1.28
N LEU A 224 13.62 2.23 -0.67
CA LEU A 224 12.53 3.13 -1.07
C LEU A 224 12.62 3.52 -2.56
N ALA A 225 13.80 3.92 -3.03
CA ALA A 225 14.00 4.27 -4.44
C ALA A 225 13.69 3.08 -5.37
N TRP A 226 14.08 1.87 -4.97
CA TRP A 226 13.74 0.65 -5.72
C TRP A 226 12.22 0.39 -5.73
N LEU A 227 11.55 0.46 -4.57
CA LEU A 227 10.10 0.24 -4.44
C LEU A 227 9.29 1.25 -5.25
N LEU A 228 9.70 2.52 -5.29
CA LEU A 228 9.06 3.56 -6.12
C LEU A 228 9.06 3.22 -7.61
N ASN A 229 9.98 2.38 -8.08
CA ASN A 229 10.09 1.97 -9.47
C ASN A 229 9.51 0.57 -9.73
N ASN A 230 9.52 -0.33 -8.75
CA ASN A 230 9.24 -1.75 -8.96
C ASN A 230 8.01 -2.28 -8.20
N ASP A 231 7.54 -1.58 -7.16
CA ASP A 231 6.46 -2.06 -6.29
C ASP A 231 5.59 -0.91 -5.75
N LYS A 232 5.04 -0.12 -6.68
CA LYS A 232 4.17 1.02 -6.36
C LYS A 232 2.87 0.60 -5.66
N ILE A 233 2.39 -0.62 -5.94
CA ILE A 233 1.16 -1.17 -5.34
C ILE A 233 1.31 -1.28 -3.84
N PHE A 234 2.42 -1.86 -3.35
CA PHE A 234 2.70 -1.92 -1.91
C PHE A 234 2.76 -0.53 -1.27
N LEU A 235 3.43 0.44 -1.91
CA LEU A 235 3.53 1.81 -1.39
C LEU A 235 2.18 2.53 -1.35
N LYS A 236 1.30 2.30 -2.34
CA LYS A 236 -0.09 2.77 -2.30
C LYS A 236 -0.86 2.16 -1.13
N ILE A 237 -0.76 0.84 -0.94
CA ILE A 237 -1.44 0.13 0.16
C ILE A 237 -0.99 0.67 1.53
N LEU A 238 0.31 0.93 1.71
CA LEU A 238 0.83 1.55 2.93
C LEU A 238 0.15 2.90 3.21
N ALA A 239 0.13 3.80 2.23
CA ALA A 239 -0.40 5.14 2.42
C ALA A 239 -1.93 5.15 2.59
N LEU A 240 -2.65 4.45 1.71
CA LEU A 240 -4.10 4.54 1.59
C LEU A 240 -4.81 3.65 2.61
N ASN A 241 -4.45 2.36 2.65
CA ASN A 241 -5.14 1.37 3.47
C ASN A 241 -4.58 1.40 4.91
N PHE A 242 -3.26 1.41 5.07
CA PHE A 242 -2.64 1.41 6.41
C PHE A 242 -2.42 2.80 7.03
N GLY A 243 -2.61 3.88 6.27
CA GLY A 243 -2.50 5.24 6.82
C GLY A 243 -1.07 5.76 7.00
N TYR A 244 -0.10 5.13 6.35
CA TYR A 244 1.30 5.53 6.41
C TYR A 244 1.58 6.75 5.52
N ASP A 245 1.28 7.95 6.02
CA ASP A 245 1.49 9.23 5.33
C ASP A 245 2.82 9.92 5.71
N LYS A 246 3.78 9.18 6.27
CA LYS A 246 4.99 9.76 6.90
C LYS A 246 6.14 10.04 5.93
N ASP A 247 6.10 9.48 4.72
CA ASP A 247 7.17 9.63 3.73
C ASP A 247 6.73 10.54 2.57
N PRO A 248 7.35 11.72 2.39
CA PRO A 248 6.92 12.69 1.38
C PRO A 248 7.04 12.16 -0.06
N LYS A 249 7.98 11.23 -0.34
CA LYS A 249 8.11 10.65 -1.68
C LYS A 249 6.96 9.69 -1.98
N ILE A 250 6.51 8.94 -0.97
CA ILE A 250 5.31 8.09 -1.10
C ILE A 250 4.08 8.99 -1.27
N ASN A 251 3.91 10.01 -0.43
CA ASN A 251 2.77 10.94 -0.52
C ASN A 251 2.65 11.55 -1.92
N LYS A 252 3.77 12.06 -2.47
CA LYS A 252 3.85 12.56 -3.84
C LYS A 252 3.39 11.53 -4.87
N MET A 253 3.98 10.33 -4.83
CA MET A 253 3.69 9.26 -5.77
C MET A 253 2.21 8.86 -5.72
N VAL A 254 1.67 8.67 -4.51
CA VAL A 254 0.28 8.26 -4.28
C VAL A 254 -0.70 9.31 -4.80
N LEU A 255 -0.51 10.57 -4.41
CA LEU A 255 -1.40 11.65 -4.83
C LEU A 255 -1.38 11.86 -6.35
N SER A 256 -0.18 11.82 -6.97
CA SER A 256 -0.06 11.90 -8.43
C SER A 256 -0.78 10.75 -9.15
N SER A 257 -0.86 9.58 -8.53
CA SER A 257 -1.61 8.44 -9.07
C SER A 257 -3.12 8.65 -8.93
N ILE A 258 -3.58 9.04 -7.73
CA ILE A 258 -5.00 9.24 -7.41
C ILE A 258 -5.63 10.28 -8.34
N ILE A 259 -5.00 11.43 -8.52
CA ILE A 259 -5.58 12.49 -9.35
C ILE A 259 -5.69 12.08 -10.83
N LYS A 260 -4.81 11.19 -11.30
CA LYS A 260 -4.85 10.63 -12.65
C LYS A 260 -5.94 9.54 -12.78
N GLU A 261 -6.08 8.71 -11.75
CA GLU A 261 -7.06 7.62 -11.69
C GLU A 261 -8.50 8.13 -11.54
N HIS A 262 -8.69 9.29 -10.89
CA HIS A 262 -10.01 9.86 -10.58
C HIS A 262 -10.25 11.21 -11.24
N ILE A 263 -9.74 11.40 -12.46
CA ILE A 263 -9.90 12.67 -13.19
C ILE A 263 -11.37 13.02 -13.49
N ASN A 264 -12.23 12.00 -13.60
CA ASN A 264 -13.66 12.14 -13.90
C ASN A 264 -14.56 12.06 -12.64
N SER A 265 -13.98 11.90 -11.45
CA SER A 265 -14.69 11.74 -10.18
C SER A 265 -13.87 12.36 -9.05
N THR A 266 -13.61 13.65 -9.19
CA THR A 266 -12.67 14.38 -8.32
C THR A 266 -13.12 14.43 -6.86
N GLU A 267 -14.43 14.40 -6.60
CA GLU A 267 -15.04 14.26 -5.27
C GLU A 267 -14.62 12.98 -4.56
N PHE A 268 -14.31 11.90 -5.29
CA PHE A 268 -13.81 10.64 -4.72
C PHE A 268 -12.43 10.78 -4.08
N VAL A 269 -11.64 11.78 -4.47
CA VAL A 269 -10.27 11.98 -3.99
C VAL A 269 -10.23 12.24 -2.47
N GLY A 270 -11.22 12.93 -1.92
CA GLY A 270 -11.20 13.34 -0.51
C GLY A 270 -11.27 12.17 0.48
N GLN A 271 -11.89 11.04 0.11
CA GLN A 271 -11.97 9.86 0.99
C GLN A 271 -10.59 9.27 1.31
N PHE A 272 -9.57 9.53 0.47
CA PHE A 272 -8.21 9.07 0.72
C PHE A 272 -7.53 9.89 1.82
N PHE A 273 -8.04 11.06 2.17
CA PHE A 273 -7.51 11.92 3.23
C PHE A 273 -8.23 11.68 4.56
N PHE A 274 -9.53 11.36 4.49
CA PHE A 274 -10.43 11.26 5.64
C PHE A 274 -11.03 9.86 5.71
N THR A 275 -10.62 9.08 6.71
CA THR A 275 -11.07 7.68 6.87
C THR A 275 -11.54 7.40 8.29
N LYS A 276 -12.24 6.30 8.50
CA LYS A 276 -12.57 5.76 9.83
C LYS A 276 -11.61 4.62 10.16
N ASP A 277 -11.02 4.62 11.35
CA ASP A 277 -10.27 3.45 11.83
C ASP A 277 -11.20 2.30 12.23
N CYS A 278 -10.61 1.19 12.68
CA CYS A 278 -11.35 0.00 13.07
C CYS A 278 -12.20 0.14 14.34
N ASN A 279 -12.10 1.29 15.02
CA ASN A 279 -12.95 1.66 16.15
C ASN A 279 -13.96 2.75 15.76
N ASN A 280 -14.15 2.99 14.46
CA ASN A 280 -15.00 4.05 13.92
C ASN A 280 -14.60 5.47 14.36
N ILE A 281 -13.30 5.70 14.62
CA ILE A 281 -12.77 7.04 14.92
C ILE A 281 -12.22 7.67 13.64
N LEU A 282 -12.54 8.95 13.39
CA LEU A 282 -11.98 9.73 12.28
C LEU A 282 -10.44 9.74 12.32
N ARG A 283 -9.84 9.45 11.16
CA ARG A 283 -8.40 9.52 10.89
C ARG A 283 -8.16 10.44 9.70
N ILE A 284 -7.46 11.53 9.98
CA ILE A 284 -7.06 12.55 9.00
C ILE A 284 -5.59 12.34 8.64
N LYS A 285 -5.30 12.12 7.35
CA LYS A 285 -3.93 11.97 6.84
C LYS A 285 -3.26 13.34 6.65
N LYS A 286 -2.90 13.97 7.78
CA LYS A 286 -2.39 15.35 7.84
C LYS A 286 -1.18 15.62 6.94
N ASN A 287 -0.31 14.64 6.73
CA ASN A 287 0.86 14.85 5.86
C ASN A 287 0.50 14.79 4.36
N LEU A 288 -0.62 14.16 3.99
CA LEU A 288 -1.16 14.31 2.65
C LEU A 288 -1.75 15.71 2.45
N LEU A 289 -2.52 16.22 3.42
CA LEU A 289 -3.03 17.60 3.39
C LEU A 289 -1.89 18.62 3.31
N LYS A 290 -0.83 18.41 4.10
CA LYS A 290 0.38 19.24 4.05
C LYS A 290 1.04 19.20 2.67
N TYR A 291 1.13 18.02 2.04
CA TYR A 291 1.64 17.93 0.67
C TYR A 291 0.79 18.76 -0.30
N VAL A 292 -0.54 18.72 -0.19
CA VAL A 292 -1.44 19.54 -1.00
C VAL A 292 -1.18 21.04 -0.78
N GLU A 293 -1.09 21.48 0.48
CA GLU A 293 -0.77 22.87 0.83
C GLU A 293 0.57 23.33 0.22
N GLU A 294 1.61 22.49 0.30
CA GLU A 294 2.95 22.82 -0.18
C GLU A 294 3.11 22.76 -1.71
N ASN A 295 2.23 22.04 -2.43
CA ASN A 295 2.35 21.81 -3.88
C ASN A 295 1.23 22.45 -4.71
N THR A 296 0.33 23.19 -4.08
CA THR A 296 -0.68 24.01 -4.76
C THR A 296 -0.04 25.30 -5.29
N SER A 297 -0.45 25.73 -6.49
CA SER A 297 0.09 26.93 -7.14
C SER A 297 -0.99 27.69 -7.94
N ALA A 298 -0.61 28.84 -8.51
CA ALA A 298 -1.46 29.58 -9.45
C ALA A 298 -1.85 28.77 -10.70
N THR A 299 -1.09 27.72 -11.04
CA THR A 299 -1.33 26.88 -12.23
C THR A 299 -1.80 25.46 -11.90
N ASP A 300 -1.90 25.08 -10.62
CA ASP A 300 -2.38 23.77 -10.19
C ASP A 300 -3.15 23.85 -8.86
N ASN A 301 -4.47 23.70 -8.95
CA ASN A 301 -5.40 23.70 -7.81
C ASN A 301 -6.21 22.40 -7.70
N ARG A 302 -5.84 21.36 -8.45
CA ARG A 302 -6.68 20.18 -8.66
C ARG A 302 -7.07 19.50 -7.34
N PHE A 303 -6.12 19.39 -6.40
CA PHE A 303 -6.41 18.82 -5.08
C PHE A 303 -7.27 19.73 -4.21
N ILE A 304 -7.11 21.05 -4.31
CA ILE A 304 -7.93 22.00 -3.53
C ILE A 304 -9.39 21.85 -3.94
N TYR A 305 -9.67 21.86 -5.24
CA TYR A 305 -11.04 21.69 -5.73
C TYR A 305 -11.59 20.29 -5.47
N ALA A 306 -10.78 19.24 -5.65
CA ALA A 306 -11.20 17.88 -5.32
C ALA A 306 -11.61 17.72 -3.83
N LEU A 307 -10.84 18.35 -2.92
CA LEU A 307 -11.20 18.38 -1.50
C LEU A 307 -12.44 19.25 -1.24
N GLY A 308 -12.58 20.37 -1.92
CA GLY A 308 -13.78 21.21 -1.88
C GLY A 308 -15.05 20.45 -2.30
N TYR A 309 -15.00 19.69 -3.40
CA TYR A 309 -16.12 18.84 -3.82
C TYR A 309 -16.42 17.75 -2.81
N TYR A 310 -15.40 17.08 -2.26
CA TYR A 310 -15.61 16.10 -1.20
C TYR A 310 -16.26 16.70 0.05
N MET A 311 -15.90 17.95 0.41
CA MET A 311 -16.52 18.70 1.50
C MET A 311 -18.04 18.83 1.31
N LEU A 312 -18.50 19.03 0.07
CA LEU A 312 -19.93 19.06 -0.25
C LEU A 312 -20.53 17.65 -0.22
N SER A 313 -19.83 16.63 -0.74
CA SER A 313 -20.29 15.24 -0.76
C SER A 313 -20.54 14.65 0.63
N ILE A 314 -19.83 15.09 1.68
CA ILE A 314 -20.12 14.63 3.05
C ILE A 314 -21.44 15.22 3.62
N TYR A 315 -22.12 16.13 2.92
CA TYR A 315 -23.44 16.67 3.30
C TYR A 315 -24.56 16.34 2.31
N SER A 316 -24.22 15.83 1.12
CA SER A 316 -25.17 15.45 0.07
C SER A 316 -25.28 13.94 -0.05
N GLU A 317 -26.48 13.40 -0.21
CA GLU A 317 -26.65 11.95 -0.47
C GLU A 317 -25.95 11.55 -1.77
N ASP A 318 -25.27 10.40 -1.75
CA ASP A 318 -24.60 9.82 -2.93
C ASP A 318 -25.61 9.09 -3.84
N LEU A 319 -26.42 9.88 -4.56
CA LEU A 319 -27.46 9.35 -5.45
C LEU A 319 -26.88 8.55 -6.63
N ASP A 320 -25.73 8.96 -7.14
CA ASP A 320 -25.07 8.35 -8.29
C ASP A 320 -24.18 7.15 -7.91
N LYS A 321 -24.07 6.84 -6.61
CA LYS A 321 -23.27 5.73 -6.06
C LYS A 321 -21.80 5.80 -6.50
N ILE A 322 -21.24 6.99 -6.45
CA ILE A 322 -19.83 7.24 -6.79
C ILE A 322 -18.91 6.60 -5.74
N PHE A 323 -19.39 6.47 -4.50
CA PHE A 323 -18.63 5.94 -3.36
C PHE A 323 -19.06 4.51 -3.00
N ASP A 324 -18.08 3.70 -2.58
CA ASP A 324 -18.36 2.37 -2.01
C ASP A 324 -19.21 2.46 -0.72
N GLU A 325 -19.00 3.54 0.05
CA GLU A 325 -19.75 3.89 1.24
C GLU A 325 -20.12 5.38 1.16
N ASP A 326 -21.43 5.68 1.26
CA ASP A 326 -21.97 7.03 1.20
C ASP A 326 -21.31 7.96 2.24
N PRO A 327 -20.51 8.96 1.81
CA PRO A 327 -19.76 9.83 2.72
C PRO A 327 -20.68 10.65 3.62
N SER A 328 -21.92 10.92 3.21
CA SER A 328 -22.90 11.66 4.01
C SER A 328 -23.38 10.89 5.24
N LYS A 329 -23.28 9.55 5.21
CA LYS A 329 -23.70 8.65 6.29
C LYS A 329 -22.53 8.12 7.12
N LYS A 330 -21.31 8.26 6.61
CA LYS A 330 -20.07 7.74 7.21
C LYS A 330 -19.60 8.49 8.45
N PHE A 331 -19.79 9.81 8.49
CA PHE A 331 -19.23 10.69 9.53
C PHE A 331 -20.32 11.31 10.40
N THR A 332 -20.03 11.46 11.68
CA THR A 332 -20.89 12.23 12.60
C THR A 332 -20.81 13.73 12.28
N ALA A 333 -21.76 14.53 12.77
CA ALA A 333 -21.75 15.99 12.55
C ALA A 333 -20.44 16.67 13.03
N ILE A 334 -19.89 16.24 14.17
CA ILE A 334 -18.62 16.77 14.69
C ILE A 334 -17.46 16.39 13.77
N GLU A 335 -17.43 15.15 13.28
CA GLU A 335 -16.38 14.70 12.36
C GLU A 335 -16.48 15.38 11.00
N LYS A 336 -17.70 15.59 10.48
CA LYS A 336 -17.89 16.38 9.26
C LYS A 336 -17.37 17.80 9.44
N ALA A 337 -17.66 18.45 10.56
CA ALA A 337 -17.13 19.77 10.87
C ALA A 337 -15.59 19.79 10.99
N GLU A 338 -14.99 18.75 11.56
CA GLU A 338 -13.52 18.61 11.62
C GLU A 338 -12.91 18.44 10.22
N ILE A 339 -13.54 17.63 9.35
CA ILE A 339 -13.13 17.47 7.95
C ILE A 339 -13.21 18.82 7.21
N VAL A 340 -14.34 19.51 7.33
CA VAL A 340 -14.55 20.85 6.75
C VAL A 340 -13.46 21.82 7.19
N ALA A 341 -13.17 21.88 8.49
CA ALA A 341 -12.14 22.78 9.03
C ALA A 341 -10.75 22.45 8.47
N ASN A 342 -10.40 21.16 8.36
CA ASN A 342 -9.10 20.76 7.80
C ASN A 342 -8.96 21.12 6.31
N ILE A 343 -10.04 21.01 5.53
CA ILE A 343 -10.03 21.40 4.10
C ILE A 343 -9.95 22.93 3.97
N ALA A 344 -10.79 23.67 4.68
CA ALA A 344 -10.81 25.14 4.64
C ALA A 344 -9.45 25.74 5.07
N ASN A 345 -8.80 25.14 6.07
CA ASN A 345 -7.49 25.59 6.57
C ASN A 345 -6.36 25.54 5.50
N ILE A 346 -6.54 24.78 4.41
CA ILE A 346 -5.61 24.76 3.27
C ILE A 346 -6.18 25.45 2.02
N GLU A 347 -7.51 25.40 1.81
CA GLU A 347 -8.17 26.01 0.66
C GLU A 347 -8.17 27.54 0.73
N ASN A 348 -8.69 28.12 1.82
CA ASN A 348 -8.85 29.58 1.90
C ASN A 348 -7.51 30.33 1.76
N PRO A 349 -6.40 29.93 2.42
CA PRO A 349 -5.11 30.56 2.18
C PRO A 349 -4.59 30.39 0.75
N ALA A 350 -4.92 29.28 0.08
CA ALA A 350 -4.53 29.07 -1.31
C ALA A 350 -5.34 29.96 -2.26
N ILE A 351 -6.63 30.15 -2.01
CA ILE A 351 -7.48 31.10 -2.74
C ILE A 351 -6.93 32.52 -2.58
N GLU A 352 -6.70 32.99 -1.35
CA GLU A 352 -6.15 34.33 -1.08
C GLU A 352 -4.81 34.56 -1.80
N LYS A 353 -3.96 33.54 -1.85
CA LYS A 353 -2.62 33.64 -2.42
C LYS A 353 -2.59 33.55 -3.94
N TYR A 354 -3.42 32.70 -4.53
CA TYR A 354 -3.26 32.30 -5.93
C TYR A 354 -4.39 32.77 -6.85
N LYS A 355 -5.59 33.02 -6.33
CA LYS A 355 -6.72 33.46 -7.15
C LYS A 355 -6.54 34.92 -7.55
N SER A 356 -6.38 35.15 -8.85
CA SER A 356 -6.22 36.47 -9.46
C SER A 356 -6.78 36.47 -10.88
N PRO A 357 -6.97 37.64 -11.52
CA PRO A 357 -7.34 37.68 -12.94
C PRO A 357 -6.38 36.91 -13.86
N ALA A 358 -5.09 36.84 -13.50
CA ALA A 358 -4.08 36.11 -14.28
C ALA A 358 -4.17 34.58 -14.15
N SER A 359 -4.89 34.09 -13.13
CA SER A 359 -5.05 32.65 -12.86
C SER A 359 -6.49 32.19 -13.05
N SER A 360 -7.35 33.00 -13.68
CA SER A 360 -8.80 32.74 -13.76
C SER A 360 -9.14 31.43 -14.49
N ASP A 361 -8.28 30.98 -15.40
CA ASP A 361 -8.49 29.73 -16.14
C ASP A 361 -8.35 28.49 -15.24
N VAL A 362 -7.62 28.62 -14.13
CA VAL A 362 -7.41 27.56 -13.13
C VAL A 362 -8.29 27.83 -11.91
N TRP A 363 -8.21 29.03 -11.35
CA TRP A 363 -8.92 29.47 -10.14
C TRP A 363 -10.24 30.19 -10.45
N ASN A 364 -11.17 29.46 -11.07
CA ASN A 364 -12.45 29.98 -11.57
C ASN A 364 -13.65 29.89 -10.61
N ILE A 365 -13.56 29.19 -9.46
CA ILE A 365 -14.71 29.05 -8.55
C ILE A 365 -14.91 30.36 -7.77
N PRO A 366 -16.10 30.98 -7.76
CA PRO A 366 -16.32 32.32 -7.17
C PRO A 366 -16.01 32.45 -5.67
N GLY A 367 -16.50 31.54 -4.83
CA GLY A 367 -16.30 31.56 -3.38
C GLY A 367 -15.57 30.32 -2.88
N SER A 368 -15.13 30.34 -1.61
CA SER A 368 -14.55 29.15 -0.98
C SER A 368 -15.58 28.04 -0.79
N SER A 369 -15.11 26.78 -0.69
CA SER A 369 -16.01 25.65 -0.41
C SER A 369 -16.67 25.80 0.96
N LEU A 370 -15.94 26.35 1.94
CA LEU A 370 -16.48 26.67 3.26
C LEU A 370 -17.62 27.70 3.20
N TYR A 371 -17.46 28.78 2.43
CA TYR A 371 -18.50 29.78 2.26
C TYR A 371 -19.77 29.13 1.68
N ASN A 372 -19.64 28.44 0.54
CA ASN A 372 -20.77 27.79 -0.12
C ASN A 372 -21.49 26.80 0.81
N LEU A 373 -20.73 25.99 1.57
CA LEU A 373 -21.29 25.05 2.53
C LEU A 373 -21.98 25.78 3.70
N SER A 374 -21.42 26.88 4.20
CA SER A 374 -21.97 27.59 5.36
C SER A 374 -23.34 28.22 5.08
N VAL A 375 -23.66 28.49 3.82
CA VAL A 375 -24.98 29.01 3.40
C VAL A 375 -26.07 27.94 3.57
N SER A 376 -25.79 26.68 3.18
CA SER A 376 -26.75 25.57 3.30
C SER A 376 -26.68 24.83 4.63
N HIS A 377 -25.52 24.85 5.29
CA HIS A 377 -25.22 24.17 6.55
C HIS A 377 -24.56 25.11 7.58
N PRO A 378 -25.26 26.17 8.04
CA PRO A 378 -24.70 27.15 8.97
C PRO A 378 -24.32 26.57 10.34
N GLU A 379 -24.85 25.40 10.71
CA GLU A 379 -24.48 24.67 11.93
C GLU A 379 -23.00 24.28 11.97
N VAL A 380 -22.37 24.08 10.81
CA VAL A 380 -20.98 23.64 10.70
C VAL A 380 -20.03 24.65 11.35
N ILE A 381 -20.27 25.95 11.10
CA ILE A 381 -19.47 27.03 11.69
C ILE A 381 -19.55 26.98 13.22
N LYS A 382 -20.76 26.82 13.77
CA LYS A 382 -20.98 26.75 15.22
C LYS A 382 -20.22 25.58 15.84
N ILE A 383 -20.24 24.41 15.18
CA ILE A 383 -19.53 23.21 15.67
C ILE A 383 -18.01 23.46 15.66
N ILE A 384 -17.47 24.06 14.60
CA ILE A 384 -16.03 24.39 14.50
C ILE A 384 -15.62 25.33 15.65
N GLU A 385 -16.39 26.39 15.91
CA GLU A 385 -16.11 27.34 16.99
C GLU A 385 -16.17 26.69 18.38
N GLN A 386 -17.21 25.88 18.64
CA GLN A 386 -17.40 25.17 19.91
C GLN A 386 -16.26 24.18 20.21
N HIS A 387 -15.63 23.63 19.18
CA HIS A 387 -14.49 22.71 19.31
C HIS A 387 -13.14 23.42 19.19
N ASN A 388 -13.08 24.71 19.52
CA ASN A 388 -11.86 25.53 19.49
C ASN A 388 -11.13 25.43 18.14
N TYR A 389 -11.89 25.49 17.06
CA TYR A 389 -11.39 25.40 15.68
C TYR A 389 -10.59 24.12 15.39
N PHE A 390 -10.82 23.05 16.16
CA PHE A 390 -10.06 21.79 16.10
C PHE A 390 -8.53 21.97 16.20
N GLY A 391 -8.08 23.06 16.85
CA GLY A 391 -6.67 23.41 16.98
C GLY A 391 -6.00 23.88 15.69
N LEU A 392 -6.77 24.26 14.67
CA LEU A 392 -6.26 24.78 13.40
C LEU A 392 -6.10 26.31 13.49
N PRO A 393 -4.87 26.85 13.41
CA PRO A 393 -4.60 28.25 13.77
C PRO A 393 -5.22 29.27 12.82
N LYS A 394 -5.40 28.94 11.54
CA LYS A 394 -5.94 29.87 10.53
C LYS A 394 -7.47 29.96 10.57
N MET A 395 -8.15 28.97 11.17
CA MET A 395 -9.60 28.82 11.06
C MET A 395 -10.40 29.95 11.69
N LYS A 396 -9.89 30.55 12.78
CA LYS A 396 -10.54 31.71 13.41
C LYS A 396 -10.61 32.90 12.45
N GLU A 397 -9.53 33.17 11.75
CA GLU A 397 -9.46 34.25 10.75
C GLU A 397 -10.31 33.92 9.52
N ILE A 398 -10.23 32.67 9.03
CA ILE A 398 -11.03 32.21 7.89
C ILE A 398 -12.53 32.40 8.16
N ILE A 399 -13.03 31.98 9.33
CA ILE A 399 -14.45 32.14 9.69
C ILE A 399 -14.83 33.62 9.82
N ALA A 400 -13.94 34.44 10.41
CA ALA A 400 -14.18 35.87 10.54
C ALA A 400 -14.38 36.55 9.18
N LYS A 401 -13.69 36.11 8.13
CA LYS A 401 -13.77 36.68 6.77
C LYS A 401 -14.93 36.15 5.91
N LEU A 402 -15.68 35.13 6.35
CA LEU A 402 -16.73 34.52 5.51
C LEU A 402 -17.80 35.51 5.04
N HIS A 403 -18.11 36.53 5.85
CA HIS A 403 -19.08 37.57 5.49
C HIS A 403 -18.57 38.52 4.38
N GLU A 404 -17.26 38.61 4.18
CA GLU A 404 -16.63 39.38 3.10
C GLU A 404 -16.74 38.66 1.75
N GLU A 405 -16.92 37.32 1.76
CA GLU A 405 -17.17 36.51 0.56
C GLU A 405 -18.65 36.55 0.11
N ALA A 406 -19.56 37.06 0.94
CA ALA A 406 -20.96 37.19 0.58
C ALA A 406 -21.14 38.20 -0.56
N PRO A 407 -21.95 37.90 -1.59
CA PRO A 407 -22.27 38.90 -2.60
C PRO A 407 -22.91 40.11 -1.90
N PRO A 408 -22.59 41.35 -2.32
CA PRO A 408 -23.16 42.53 -1.71
C PRO A 408 -24.68 42.39 -1.71
N ILE A 409 -25.29 42.46 -0.54
CA ILE A 409 -26.74 42.50 -0.39
C ILE A 409 -27.21 43.65 -1.27
N GLY A 410 -27.91 43.33 -2.36
CA GLY A 410 -28.49 44.34 -3.23
C GLY A 410 -29.32 45.28 -2.37
N ALA A 411 -29.10 46.58 -2.55
CA ALA A 411 -29.98 47.58 -1.98
C ALA A 411 -31.43 47.17 -2.26
N ASP A 412 -32.26 47.18 -1.21
CA ASP A 412 -33.70 46.96 -1.35
C ASP A 412 -34.22 47.81 -2.52
N PRO A 413 -34.99 47.26 -3.46
CA PRO A 413 -35.67 48.07 -4.45
C PRO A 413 -36.68 48.95 -3.70
N GLU A 414 -36.41 50.25 -3.67
CA GLU A 414 -37.35 51.30 -3.22
C GLU A 414 -38.71 51.21 -3.90
#